data_AF-A0A9Q1C7H6-F1
#
_entry.id   AF-A0A9Q1C7H6-F1
#
_cell.length_a   1.000
_cell.length_b   1.000
_cell.length_c   1.000
_cell.angle_alpha   90.00
_cell.angle_beta   90.00
_cell.angle_gamma   90.00
#
_symmetry.space_group_name_H-M   'P 1'
#
loop_
_entity.id
_entity.type
_entity.pdbx_description
1 polymer ?
#
loop_
_entity_poly.entity_id
_entity_poly.type
_entity_poly.pdbx_seq_one_letter_code
_entity_poly.pdbx_strand_id
1 'polypeptide(L)'
;MYAELLFVVGWNGEALEVGVDILSRLLDCLDPTVVLAQLRDELYMGMGHPHERIRQVCIHQIERLVDDEVGLNNLKNDSEMLANVISTVADESLAVSKLSMKSLIAVGKDPAGASQLFEGPLQPQMIRVAATNETIRYRVFEEMKRRKRGRAGGVKKRMKQCGNRPYLPTIIMGNVQSLCNKMDELCGSVKYLSDFRNASILSFTETWLTDNHTDDCVSVDGFKIIRGDRDLEAAGKRSGGATSLPALEKVNRSGLLGQLLSDLHTEDDLVQLNAIEMLCALVDSPHGIVFLEKEGVLRKMEEMLVEAEADPSQGFLLPELVKFFGILSRHQPKELSEKYPAFLQCCFHLLESCETSLLNIAVETIGFVGSSTDGKRALNKQGMVDVDHLDIHGRGIVHPREAHPGPTNRSQSEGAVSTGMSLLSSGKVTKEQLNEDLEGMLQQWFEQVSTKPMDLILSLCQQPFLEIRCPALSILQALCDHKWAQTQLLNRPGFQEYLLDRSTEHEKIGKESKYAVVKALAEAYHTGEIFGRPYLLKLREYVRDGPFYVQTQSEVVVEGNR
;
A
#
# COMPACT_ATOMS: atom_id res chain seq x y z
N MET A 1 34.44 37.43 5.94
CA MET A 1 34.36 37.81 7.37
C MET A 1 34.49 36.49 8.13
N TYR A 2 35.70 36.18 8.58
CA TYR A 2 36.01 34.93 9.28
C TYR A 2 35.36 35.01 10.67
N ALA A 3 34.35 34.18 10.93
CA ALA A 3 33.82 34.01 12.27
C ALA A 3 34.64 32.90 12.95
N GLU A 4 35.73 33.27 13.61
CA GLU A 4 36.41 32.42 14.58
C GLU A 4 35.52 32.28 15.81
N LEU A 5 34.66 31.26 15.83
CA LEU A 5 33.92 30.84 17.01
C LEU A 5 34.82 29.93 17.85
N LEU A 6 35.51 30.51 18.83
CA LEU A 6 36.27 29.75 19.83
C LEU A 6 35.31 29.24 20.92
N PHE A 7 34.86 27.98 20.80
CA PHE A 7 34.16 27.29 21.89
C PHE A 7 35.19 26.64 22.83
N VAL A 8 35.41 27.25 23.99
CA VAL A 8 36.18 26.63 25.09
C VAL A 8 35.21 25.90 25.99
N VAL A 9 35.19 24.56 25.90
CA VAL A 9 34.48 23.70 26.85
C VAL A 9 35.48 22.71 27.43
N GLY A 10 35.56 22.65 28.76
CA GLY A 10 36.41 21.68 29.46
C GLY A 10 36.05 20.27 29.03
N TRP A 11 37.07 19.48 28.64
CA TRP A 11 36.94 18.13 28.10
C TRP A 11 36.41 17.14 29.15
N ASN A 12 35.08 17.06 29.28
CA ASN A 12 34.33 15.93 29.86
C ASN A 12 33.30 15.47 28.82
N GLY A 13 32.90 14.19 28.81
CA GLY A 13 32.00 13.62 27.78
C GLY A 13 30.69 14.40 27.55
N GLU A 14 30.16 15.07 28.58
CA GLU A 14 28.97 15.94 28.47
C GLU A 14 29.20 17.18 27.58
N ALA A 15 30.42 17.74 27.56
CA ALA A 15 30.76 18.88 26.72
C ALA A 15 30.75 18.53 25.23
N LEU A 16 31.16 17.31 24.90
CA LEU A 16 31.16 16.81 23.53
C LEU A 16 29.73 16.65 23.01
N GLU A 17 28.83 16.06 23.80
CA GLU A 17 27.41 15.92 23.43
C GLU A 17 26.72 17.26 23.16
N VAL A 18 26.93 18.24 24.05
CA VAL A 18 26.39 19.60 23.87
C VAL A 18 26.99 20.26 22.63
N GLY A 19 28.30 20.10 22.40
CA GLY A 19 28.97 20.62 21.21
C GLY A 19 28.42 20.01 19.92
N VAL A 20 28.18 18.71 19.89
CA VAL A 20 27.61 18.01 18.73
C VAL A 20 26.16 18.44 18.48
N ASP A 21 25.35 18.60 19.52
CA ASP A 21 23.97 19.08 19.38
C ASP A 21 23.90 20.53 18.86
N ILE A 22 24.80 21.41 19.33
CA ILE A 22 24.92 22.78 18.82
C ILE A 22 25.37 22.76 17.36
N LEU A 23 26.43 22.00 17.05
CA LEU A 23 26.97 21.88 15.70
C LEU A 23 25.91 21.37 14.72
N SER A 24 25.17 20.33 15.09
CA SER A 24 24.07 19.78 14.30
C SER A 24 23.05 20.87 13.93
N ARG A 25 22.57 21.63 14.93
CA ARG A 25 21.58 22.70 14.70
C ARG A 25 22.13 23.84 13.85
N LEU A 26 23.41 24.19 14.01
CA LEU A 26 24.05 25.24 13.22
C LEU A 26 24.19 24.79 11.76
N LEU A 27 24.66 23.57 11.51
CA LEU A 27 24.76 23.01 10.18
C LEU A 27 23.38 22.89 9.51
N ASP A 28 22.34 22.52 10.26
CA ASP A 28 20.96 22.43 9.78
C ASP A 28 20.38 23.77 9.33
N CYS A 29 20.92 24.88 9.82
CA CYS A 29 20.56 26.24 9.40
C CYS A 29 21.29 26.70 8.14
N LEU A 30 22.36 26.00 7.73
CA LEU A 30 23.11 26.31 6.51
C LEU A 30 22.56 25.54 5.31
N ASP A 31 22.73 26.10 4.11
CA ASP A 31 22.39 25.42 2.86
C ASP A 31 23.28 24.18 2.67
N PRO A 32 22.71 22.99 2.38
CA PRO A 32 23.49 21.75 2.31
C PRO A 32 24.56 21.77 1.21
N THR A 33 24.36 22.52 0.12
CA THR A 33 25.37 22.67 -0.94
C THR A 33 26.55 23.51 -0.47
N VAL A 34 26.31 24.52 0.36
CA VAL A 34 27.35 25.35 0.98
C VAL A 34 28.13 24.53 2.01
N VAL A 35 27.43 23.72 2.80
CA VAL A 35 28.05 22.80 3.76
C VAL A 35 28.99 21.84 3.03
N LEU A 36 28.55 21.19 1.95
CA LEU A 36 29.43 20.32 1.16
C LEU A 36 30.61 21.11 0.56
N ALA A 37 30.38 22.28 -0.01
CA ALA A 37 31.44 23.05 -0.68
C ALA A 37 32.52 23.56 0.29
N GLN A 38 32.16 23.86 1.55
CA GLN A 38 33.08 24.44 2.53
C GLN A 38 33.62 23.43 3.55
N LEU A 39 32.87 22.36 3.83
CA LEU A 39 33.17 21.40 4.89
C LEU A 39 33.29 19.96 4.36
N ARG A 40 33.61 19.78 3.07
CA ARG A 40 33.73 18.46 2.44
C ARG A 40 34.66 17.54 3.23
N ASP A 41 35.86 18.03 3.53
CA ASP A 41 36.91 17.21 4.13
C ASP A 41 36.60 16.91 5.60
N GLU A 42 35.99 17.85 6.32
CA GLU A 42 35.49 17.66 7.68
C GLU A 42 34.35 16.63 7.73
N LEU A 43 33.42 16.67 6.77
CA LEU A 43 32.37 15.66 6.65
C LEU A 43 32.96 14.28 6.32
N TYR A 44 33.93 14.22 5.40
CA TYR A 44 34.62 12.99 5.05
C TYR A 44 35.33 12.38 6.26
N MET A 45 36.12 13.17 6.98
CA MET A 45 36.82 12.72 8.19
C MET A 45 35.85 12.38 9.32
N GLY A 46 34.77 13.16 9.46
CA GLY A 46 33.77 13.00 10.50
C GLY A 46 32.95 11.72 10.38
N MET A 47 32.70 11.24 9.16
CA MET A 47 32.08 9.92 8.93
C MET A 47 32.95 8.75 9.42
N GLY A 48 34.27 8.91 9.49
CA GLY A 48 35.21 7.93 10.05
C GLY A 48 35.56 8.14 11.53
N HIS A 49 34.91 9.08 12.21
CA HIS A 49 35.29 9.49 13.57
C HIS A 49 34.95 8.40 14.61
N PRO A 50 35.78 8.17 15.66
CA PRO A 50 35.51 7.15 16.68
C PRO A 50 34.20 7.38 17.45
N HIS A 51 33.77 8.63 17.57
CA HIS A 51 32.54 9.01 18.29
C HIS A 51 31.29 8.92 17.39
N GLU A 52 30.32 8.09 17.78
CA GLU A 52 29.07 7.83 17.06
C GLU A 52 28.31 9.11 16.68
N ARG A 53 28.12 10.02 17.63
CA ARG A 53 27.29 11.22 17.40
C ARG A 53 27.90 12.17 16.36
N ILE A 54 29.22 12.17 16.21
CA ILE A 54 29.91 12.92 15.16
C ILE A 54 29.65 12.28 13.80
N ARG A 55 29.81 10.95 13.69
CA ARG A 55 29.45 10.21 12.47
C ARG A 55 28.00 10.45 12.08
N GLN A 56 27.10 10.45 13.06
CA GLN A 56 25.66 10.72 12.87
C GLN A 56 25.38 12.11 12.32
N VAL A 57 26.02 13.15 12.86
CA VAL A 57 25.87 14.52 12.35
C VAL A 57 26.39 14.62 10.92
N CYS A 58 27.56 14.05 10.63
CA CYS A 58 28.15 14.10 9.28
C CYS A 58 27.26 13.40 8.25
N ILE A 59 26.78 12.18 8.53
CA ILE A 59 25.90 11.48 7.60
C ILE A 59 24.51 12.13 7.50
N HIS A 60 24.03 12.81 8.54
CA HIS A 60 22.81 13.62 8.46
C HIS A 60 22.99 14.78 7.47
N GLN A 61 24.17 15.41 7.42
CA GLN A 61 24.42 16.46 6.43
C GLN A 61 24.44 15.89 4.99
N ILE A 62 24.95 14.67 4.78
CA ILE A 62 24.84 13.98 3.49
C ILE A 62 23.37 13.65 3.15
N GLU A 63 22.58 13.27 4.15
CA GLU A 63 21.15 13.01 3.96
C GLU A 63 20.36 14.27 3.58
N ARG A 64 20.71 15.43 4.15
CA ARG A 64 20.19 16.74 3.72
C ARG A 64 20.62 17.09 2.29
N LEU A 65 21.83 16.70 1.89
CA LEU A 65 22.39 16.97 0.58
C LEU A 65 21.67 16.21 -0.54
N VAL A 66 21.28 14.94 -0.30
CA VAL A 66 20.57 14.15 -1.32
C VAL A 66 19.10 14.56 -1.50
N ASP A 67 18.53 15.28 -0.52
CA ASP A 67 17.18 15.85 -0.61
C ASP A 67 17.19 17.18 -1.42
N ASP A 68 18.36 17.73 -1.76
CA ASP A 68 18.55 18.90 -2.65
C ASP A 68 19.03 18.47 -4.05
N GLU A 69 18.47 19.06 -5.12
CA GLU A 69 18.81 18.65 -6.51
C GLU A 69 20.26 18.96 -6.90
N VAL A 70 20.81 20.09 -6.46
CA VAL A 70 22.19 20.48 -6.74
C VAL A 70 23.14 19.64 -5.88
N GLY A 71 22.79 19.44 -4.62
CA GLY A 71 23.50 18.59 -3.69
C GLY A 71 23.62 17.15 -4.18
N LEU A 72 22.52 16.56 -4.64
CA LEU A 72 22.50 15.22 -5.23
C LEU A 72 23.42 15.12 -6.47
N ASN A 73 23.39 16.14 -7.34
CA ASN A 73 24.28 16.21 -8.49
C ASN A 73 25.77 16.34 -8.10
N ASN A 74 26.08 17.06 -7.02
CA ASN A 74 27.45 17.15 -6.52
C ASN A 74 27.90 15.80 -5.92
N LEU A 75 27.07 15.20 -5.07
CA LEU A 75 27.39 13.94 -4.41
C LEU A 75 27.58 12.79 -5.40
N LYS A 76 26.72 12.68 -6.42
CA LYS A 76 26.82 11.58 -7.40
C LYS A 76 28.07 11.65 -8.27
N ASN A 77 28.70 12.82 -8.37
CA ASN A 77 29.94 13.05 -9.09
C ASN A 77 31.18 12.95 -8.18
N ASP A 78 31.00 12.74 -6.86
CA ASP A 78 32.07 12.61 -5.88
C ASP A 78 32.20 11.15 -5.41
N SER A 79 32.95 10.35 -6.18
CA SER A 79 33.12 8.92 -5.92
C SER A 79 33.78 8.64 -4.57
N GLU A 80 34.68 9.51 -4.09
CA GLU A 80 35.32 9.33 -2.77
C GLU A 80 34.32 9.54 -1.64
N MET A 81 33.50 10.58 -1.72
CA MET A 81 32.47 10.84 -0.72
C MET A 81 31.45 9.70 -0.71
N LEU A 82 31.00 9.23 -1.88
CA LEU A 82 30.11 8.07 -1.97
C LEU A 82 30.75 6.80 -1.40
N ALA A 83 32.03 6.54 -1.66
CA ALA A 83 32.74 5.40 -1.08
C ALA A 83 32.73 5.43 0.46
N ASN A 84 32.85 6.62 1.05
CA ASN A 84 32.79 6.82 2.49
C ASN A 84 31.36 6.70 3.04
N VAL A 85 30.34 7.13 2.30
CA VAL A 85 28.94 6.88 2.65
C VAL A 85 28.60 5.38 2.58
N ILE A 86 29.20 4.64 1.63
CA ILE A 86 29.03 3.19 1.52
C ILE A 86 29.65 2.47 2.73
N SER A 87 30.82 2.90 3.22
CA SER A 87 31.43 2.28 4.39
C SER A 87 30.61 2.47 5.67
N THR A 88 29.91 3.60 5.83
CA THR A 88 29.05 3.87 7.00
C THR A 88 27.72 3.12 7.00
N VAL A 89 27.38 2.41 5.92
CA VAL A 89 26.22 1.50 5.91
C VAL A 89 26.44 0.35 6.91
N ALA A 90 27.68 -0.11 7.05
CA ALA A 90 28.08 -1.16 7.98
C ALA A 90 28.42 -0.66 9.41
N ASP A 91 28.05 0.58 9.76
CA ASP A 91 28.38 1.18 11.06
C ASP A 91 27.70 0.43 12.22
N GLU A 92 28.40 0.37 13.37
CA GLU A 92 27.87 -0.19 14.62
C GLU A 92 26.62 0.57 15.11
N SER A 93 26.55 1.88 14.83
CA SER A 93 25.37 2.69 15.13
C SER A 93 24.26 2.48 14.11
N LEU A 94 23.12 2.02 14.60
CA LEU A 94 21.90 1.88 13.82
C LEU A 94 21.44 3.23 13.21
N ALA A 95 21.67 4.34 13.91
CA ALA A 95 21.28 5.66 13.42
C ALA A 95 22.12 6.09 12.22
N VAL A 96 23.43 5.86 12.27
CA VAL A 96 24.36 6.15 11.18
C VAL A 96 24.07 5.27 9.97
N SER A 97 23.91 3.96 10.19
CA SER A 97 23.57 2.99 9.13
C SER A 97 22.28 3.39 8.41
N LYS A 98 21.21 3.73 9.15
CA LYS A 98 19.92 4.15 8.57
C LYS A 98 20.01 5.42 7.71
N LEU A 99 20.75 6.43 8.19
CA LEU A 99 20.95 7.66 7.42
C LEU A 99 21.79 7.39 6.16
N SER A 100 22.82 6.56 6.26
CA SER A 100 23.66 6.14 5.13
C SER A 100 22.83 5.45 4.05
N MET A 101 21.99 4.49 4.45
CA MET A 101 21.10 3.79 3.52
C MET A 101 20.10 4.73 2.87
N LYS A 102 19.48 5.65 3.64
CA LYS A 102 18.58 6.67 3.09
C LYS A 102 19.28 7.50 2.01
N SER A 103 20.51 7.93 2.26
CA SER A 103 21.32 8.70 1.30
C SER A 103 21.61 7.90 0.03
N LEU A 104 22.06 6.64 0.15
CA LEU A 104 22.34 5.79 -1.01
C LEU A 104 21.09 5.46 -1.82
N ILE A 105 19.94 5.28 -1.17
CA ILE A 105 18.66 5.07 -1.87
C ILE A 105 18.26 6.31 -2.68
N ALA A 106 18.51 7.51 -2.16
CA ALA A 106 18.27 8.73 -2.90
C ALA A 106 19.20 8.83 -4.12
N VAL A 107 20.49 8.52 -3.96
CA VAL A 107 21.47 8.48 -5.06
C VAL A 107 21.09 7.42 -6.11
N GLY A 108 20.68 6.22 -5.69
CA GLY A 108 20.30 5.14 -6.60
C GLY A 108 19.00 5.38 -7.38
N LYS A 109 18.18 6.36 -7.00
CA LYS A 109 17.02 6.79 -7.80
C LYS A 109 17.41 7.62 -9.02
N ASP A 110 18.58 8.27 -8.99
CA ASP A 110 19.14 8.96 -10.15
C ASP A 110 19.83 7.96 -11.07
N PRO A 111 19.58 7.96 -12.40
CA PRO A 111 20.17 7.00 -13.32
C PRO A 111 21.70 7.00 -13.35
N ALA A 112 22.34 8.16 -13.18
CA ALA A 112 23.81 8.28 -13.14
C ALA A 112 24.36 7.83 -11.79
N GLY A 113 23.68 8.17 -10.69
CA GLY A 113 23.97 7.65 -9.35
C GLY A 113 23.89 6.13 -9.28
N ALA A 114 22.85 5.53 -9.85
CA ALA A 114 22.71 4.08 -9.95
C ALA A 114 23.87 3.42 -10.72
N SER A 115 24.32 4.01 -11.83
CA SER A 115 25.49 3.49 -12.56
C SER A 115 26.77 3.59 -11.74
N GLN A 116 26.99 4.67 -10.99
CA GLN A 116 28.16 4.77 -10.10
C GLN A 116 28.17 3.68 -9.03
N LEU A 117 27.01 3.39 -8.43
CA LEU A 117 26.87 2.40 -7.35
C LEU A 117 26.98 0.95 -7.83
N PHE A 118 26.40 0.61 -9.00
CA PHE A 118 26.22 -0.78 -9.41
C PHE A 118 27.04 -1.22 -10.63
N GLU A 119 27.56 -0.29 -11.43
CA GLU A 119 28.35 -0.58 -12.65
C GLU A 119 29.74 0.08 -12.62
N GLY A 120 29.98 0.99 -11.67
CA GLY A 120 31.18 1.81 -11.55
C GLY A 120 32.22 1.29 -10.55
N PRO A 121 33.23 2.11 -10.21
CA PRO A 121 34.32 1.71 -9.30
C PRO A 121 33.87 1.41 -7.87
N LEU A 122 32.65 1.83 -7.50
CA LEU A 122 32.07 1.60 -6.18
C LEU A 122 31.38 0.24 -6.04
N GLN A 123 31.14 -0.47 -7.16
CA GLN A 123 30.46 -1.76 -7.16
C GLN A 123 31.14 -2.80 -6.23
N PRO A 124 32.47 -3.00 -6.24
CA PRO A 124 33.10 -3.96 -5.33
C PRO A 124 32.91 -3.60 -3.84
N GLN A 125 32.87 -2.30 -3.54
CA GLN A 125 32.60 -1.77 -2.21
C GLN A 125 31.16 -2.07 -1.75
N MET A 126 30.19 -1.88 -2.65
CA MET A 126 28.79 -2.22 -2.40
C MET A 126 28.62 -3.72 -2.12
N ILE A 127 29.26 -4.58 -2.90
CA ILE A 127 29.22 -6.04 -2.69
C ILE A 127 29.81 -6.42 -1.34
N ARG A 128 30.97 -5.84 -0.98
CA ARG A 128 31.62 -6.11 0.31
C ARG A 128 30.74 -5.70 1.49
N VAL A 129 30.15 -4.51 1.44
CA VAL A 129 29.28 -4.02 2.51
C VAL A 129 28.01 -4.87 2.63
N ALA A 130 27.41 -5.25 1.51
CA ALA A 130 26.30 -6.21 1.48
C ALA A 130 26.68 -7.56 2.10
N ALA A 131 27.94 -8.01 1.95
CA ALA A 131 28.42 -9.25 2.52
C ALA A 131 28.71 -9.18 4.04
N THR A 132 28.94 -7.99 4.61
CA THR A 132 29.53 -7.85 5.96
C THR A 132 28.51 -8.07 7.09
N ASN A 133 27.22 -7.84 6.85
CA ASN A 133 26.20 -8.03 7.88
C ASN A 133 24.84 -8.32 7.23
N GLU A 134 24.27 -9.49 7.51
CA GLU A 134 22.96 -9.91 7.02
C GLU A 134 21.88 -8.87 7.36
N THR A 135 21.86 -8.34 8.59
CA THR A 135 20.91 -7.30 8.99
C THR A 135 21.05 -6.03 8.15
N ILE A 136 22.23 -5.75 7.60
CA ILE A 136 22.51 -4.56 6.79
C ILE A 136 22.24 -4.83 5.31
N ARG A 137 22.56 -6.05 4.81
CA ARG A 137 22.11 -6.55 3.50
C ARG A 137 20.59 -6.44 3.40
N TYR A 138 19.88 -6.97 4.40
CA TYR A 138 18.43 -6.92 4.45
C TYR A 138 17.90 -5.51 4.62
N ARG A 139 18.56 -4.59 5.33
CA ARG A 139 18.10 -3.19 5.41
C ARG A 139 18.36 -2.37 4.14
N VAL A 140 19.47 -2.60 3.43
CA VAL A 140 19.70 -1.97 2.11
C VAL A 140 18.57 -2.34 1.16
N PHE A 141 18.18 -3.59 1.22
CA PHE A 141 17.11 -4.18 0.45
C PHE A 141 15.69 -3.83 0.98
N GLU A 142 15.47 -3.75 2.30
CA GLU A 142 14.20 -3.42 2.97
C GLU A 142 13.89 -1.92 2.87
N GLU A 143 14.88 -1.03 2.86
CA GLU A 143 14.66 0.39 2.60
C GLU A 143 14.55 0.71 1.09
N MET A 144 14.98 -0.21 0.21
CA MET A 144 14.53 -0.22 -1.18
C MET A 144 13.03 -0.60 -1.29
N LYS A 145 12.48 -1.37 -0.33
CA LYS A 145 11.04 -1.55 -0.20
C LYS A 145 10.40 -0.29 0.39
N ARG A 146 9.38 0.23 -0.29
CA ARG A 146 8.66 1.41 0.15
C ARG A 146 7.89 1.12 1.45
N ARG A 147 8.15 1.87 2.52
CA ARG A 147 7.12 2.15 3.53
C ARG A 147 6.08 3.12 2.95
N LYS A 148 4.81 2.73 2.92
CA LYS A 148 3.69 3.67 2.77
C LYS A 148 3.66 4.60 3.97
N ARG A 149 4.24 5.79 3.85
CA ARG A 149 4.10 6.84 4.87
C ARG A 149 2.90 7.72 4.52
N GLY A 150 1.81 7.57 5.27
CA GLY A 150 0.76 8.57 5.33
C GLY A 150 1.35 9.91 5.78
N ARG A 151 1.01 11.01 5.10
CA ARG A 151 1.42 12.36 5.52
C ARG A 151 0.54 12.83 6.67
N ALA A 152 1.18 13.20 7.78
CA ALA A 152 0.55 13.82 8.93
C ALA A 152 0.03 15.23 8.60
N GLY A 153 -1.22 15.51 8.95
CA GLY A 153 -1.86 16.84 8.92
C GLY A 153 -1.24 17.91 9.83
N GLY A 154 0.00 17.71 10.33
CA GLY A 154 0.71 18.64 11.20
C GLY A 154 1.36 19.83 10.47
N VAL A 155 1.79 19.63 9.23
CA VAL A 155 2.42 20.71 8.42
C VAL A 155 1.39 21.80 8.08
N LYS A 156 0.16 21.40 7.76
CA LYS A 156 -0.96 22.31 7.46
C LYS A 156 -1.33 23.21 8.64
N LYS A 157 -1.13 22.73 9.89
CA LYS A 157 -1.39 23.50 11.11
C LYS A 157 -0.26 24.50 11.42
N ARG A 158 0.98 24.20 11.03
CA ARG A 158 2.13 25.12 11.12
C ARG A 158 2.11 26.20 10.02
N MET A 159 1.68 25.86 8.81
CA MET A 159 1.59 26.83 7.70
C MET A 159 0.54 27.92 7.92
N LYS A 160 -0.51 27.68 8.73
CA LYS A 160 -1.51 28.70 9.10
C LYS A 160 -1.00 29.77 10.07
N GLN A 161 0.17 29.59 10.68
CA GLN A 161 0.70 30.51 11.70
C GLN A 161 1.79 31.47 11.20
N CYS A 162 2.33 31.27 9.99
CA CYS A 162 3.33 32.16 9.41
C CYS A 162 2.69 33.08 8.37
N GLY A 163 2.49 34.35 8.75
CA GLY A 163 1.99 35.38 7.85
C GLY A 163 2.98 35.69 6.73
N ASN A 164 2.46 35.72 5.50
CA ASN A 164 3.01 36.33 4.29
C ASN A 164 4.48 36.03 3.94
N ARG A 165 4.70 34.85 3.35
CA ARG A 165 5.45 34.58 2.09
C ARG A 165 5.83 33.09 2.05
N PRO A 166 5.37 32.29 1.07
CA PRO A 166 5.85 30.92 0.95
C PRO A 166 7.27 30.90 0.36
N TYR A 167 8.22 30.33 1.11
CA TYR A 167 9.62 30.10 0.70
C TYR A 167 9.80 28.83 -0.15
N LEU A 168 8.72 28.19 -0.59
CA LEU A 168 8.73 27.01 -1.46
C LEU A 168 7.63 27.15 -2.52
N PRO A 169 7.80 26.55 -3.71
CA PRO A 169 6.76 26.56 -4.73
C PRO A 169 5.48 25.97 -4.16
N THR A 170 4.42 26.76 -4.13
CA THR A 170 3.15 26.31 -3.55
C THR A 170 2.45 25.40 -4.55
N ILE A 171 2.40 24.11 -4.26
CA ILE A 171 1.73 23.10 -5.10
C ILE A 171 0.35 22.82 -4.53
N ILE A 172 -0.70 23.17 -5.26
CA ILE A 172 -2.07 22.81 -4.92
C ILE A 172 -2.41 21.53 -5.67
N MET A 173 -2.78 20.49 -4.93
CA MET A 173 -3.19 19.21 -5.50
C MET A 173 -4.65 18.92 -5.21
N GLY A 174 -5.36 18.32 -6.16
CA GLY A 174 -6.75 17.89 -5.96
C GLY A 174 -7.10 16.69 -6.82
N ASN A 175 -7.84 15.74 -6.25
CA ASN A 175 -8.51 14.71 -7.04
C ASN A 175 -9.87 15.25 -7.47
N VAL A 176 -10.04 15.48 -8.77
CA VAL A 176 -11.23 16.08 -9.33
C VAL A 176 -11.99 14.99 -10.08
N GLN A 177 -13.31 15.02 -9.94
CA GLN A 177 -14.21 14.28 -10.81
C GLN A 177 -14.91 15.31 -11.68
N SER A 178 -14.74 15.18 -13.00
CA SER A 178 -15.24 16.10 -14.02
C SER A 178 -14.62 17.52 -13.94
N LEU A 179 -13.30 17.60 -14.11
CA LEU A 179 -12.50 18.82 -14.08
C LEU A 179 -13.06 19.92 -14.97
N CYS A 180 -13.47 19.59 -16.20
CA CYS A 180 -14.07 20.53 -17.15
C CYS A 180 -15.27 21.28 -16.56
N ASN A 181 -16.10 20.62 -15.74
CA ASN A 181 -17.28 21.22 -15.11
C ASN A 181 -16.94 22.10 -13.90
N LYS A 182 -15.68 22.07 -13.44
CA LYS A 182 -15.19 22.80 -12.27
C LYS A 182 -14.17 23.88 -12.63
N MET A 183 -13.92 24.08 -13.92
CA MET A 183 -12.96 25.09 -14.38
C MET A 183 -13.40 26.50 -14.02
N ASP A 184 -14.69 26.82 -14.03
CA ASP A 184 -15.18 28.14 -13.61
C ASP A 184 -14.88 28.44 -12.13
N GLU A 185 -15.07 27.44 -11.27
CA GLU A 185 -14.76 27.53 -9.83
C GLU A 185 -13.25 27.63 -9.60
N LEU A 186 -12.46 26.87 -10.36
CA LEU A 186 -11.00 26.89 -10.29
C LEU A 186 -10.43 28.24 -10.77
N CYS A 187 -10.91 28.75 -11.90
CA CYS A 187 -10.57 30.06 -12.43
C CYS A 187 -11.00 31.17 -11.47
N GLY A 188 -12.19 31.05 -10.86
CA GLY A 188 -12.62 31.92 -9.77
C GLY A 188 -11.67 31.86 -8.57
N SER A 189 -11.22 30.67 -8.19
CA SER A 189 -10.27 30.47 -7.08
C SER A 189 -8.92 31.12 -7.37
N VAL A 190 -8.36 30.95 -8.56
CA VAL A 190 -7.13 31.66 -9.00
C VAL A 190 -7.34 33.17 -9.03
N LYS A 191 -8.52 33.63 -9.42
CA LYS A 191 -8.84 35.05 -9.50
C LYS A 191 -9.06 35.71 -8.14
N TYR A 192 -9.55 35.02 -7.11
CA TYR A 192 -9.91 35.66 -5.83
C TYR A 192 -9.10 35.18 -4.61
N LEU A 193 -8.47 34.01 -4.68
CA LEU A 193 -7.71 33.43 -3.58
C LEU A 193 -6.21 33.56 -3.86
N SER A 194 -5.49 34.28 -2.99
CA SER A 194 -4.03 34.46 -3.09
C SER A 194 -3.28 33.14 -3.09
N ASP A 195 -3.81 32.12 -2.42
CA ASP A 195 -3.19 30.80 -2.31
C ASP A 195 -3.15 30.08 -3.66
N PHE A 196 -4.23 30.21 -4.46
CA PHE A 196 -4.33 29.64 -5.80
C PHE A 196 -3.61 30.51 -6.84
N ARG A 197 -3.73 31.83 -6.72
CA ARG A 197 -3.08 32.78 -7.63
C ARG A 197 -1.56 32.69 -7.57
N ASN A 198 -1.01 32.53 -6.37
CA ASN A 198 0.42 32.49 -6.14
C ASN A 198 0.94 31.05 -6.03
N ALA A 199 0.11 30.05 -6.37
CA ALA A 199 0.57 28.68 -6.51
C ALA A 199 1.60 28.60 -7.64
N SER A 200 2.67 27.84 -7.43
CA SER A 200 3.65 27.56 -8.47
C SER A 200 3.19 26.42 -9.37
N ILE A 201 2.39 25.49 -8.85
CA ILE A 201 1.82 24.38 -9.59
C ILE A 201 0.38 24.13 -9.10
N LEU A 202 -0.56 24.00 -10.03
CA LEU A 202 -1.88 23.43 -9.79
C LEU A 202 -1.89 22.04 -10.43
N SER A 203 -1.99 20.98 -9.61
CA SER A 203 -1.90 19.58 -10.07
C SER A 203 -3.20 18.85 -9.75
N PHE A 204 -3.98 18.54 -10.77
CA PHE A 204 -5.24 17.84 -10.61
C PHE A 204 -5.15 16.44 -11.21
N THR A 205 -5.56 15.43 -10.44
CA THR A 205 -5.79 14.09 -10.97
C THR A 205 -7.25 13.98 -11.36
N GLU A 206 -7.55 13.58 -12.59
CA GLU A 206 -8.91 13.49 -13.13
C GLU A 206 -9.14 12.11 -13.74
N THR A 207 -10.31 11.53 -13.47
CA THR A 207 -10.64 10.15 -13.89
C THR A 207 -11.30 10.13 -15.28
N TRP A 208 -11.91 11.23 -15.72
CA TRP A 208 -12.68 11.33 -16.97
C TRP A 208 -12.03 12.19 -18.06
N LEU A 209 -10.83 12.74 -17.80
CA LEU A 209 -10.07 13.51 -18.77
C LEU A 209 -9.38 12.53 -19.73
N THR A 210 -9.57 12.74 -21.03
CA THR A 210 -9.05 11.86 -22.09
C THR A 210 -8.40 12.67 -23.20
N ASP A 211 -7.58 12.05 -24.04
CA ASP A 211 -6.87 12.69 -25.16
C ASP A 211 -7.78 13.47 -26.11
N ASN A 212 -9.07 13.12 -26.17
CA ASN A 212 -10.08 13.78 -27.01
C ASN A 212 -10.47 15.19 -26.53
N HIS A 213 -10.12 15.56 -25.30
CA HIS A 213 -10.35 16.90 -24.76
C HIS A 213 -9.27 17.87 -25.22
N THR A 214 -9.64 19.07 -25.69
CA THR A 214 -8.71 20.13 -26.09
C THR A 214 -8.05 20.78 -24.86
N ASP A 215 -6.92 21.46 -25.02
CA ASP A 215 -6.28 22.14 -23.88
C ASP A 215 -7.09 23.33 -23.38
N ASP A 216 -7.87 23.95 -24.26
CA ASP A 216 -8.73 25.09 -23.93
C ASP A 216 -9.77 24.74 -22.84
N CYS A 217 -10.24 23.49 -22.79
CA CYS A 217 -11.27 23.08 -21.82
C CYS A 217 -10.76 22.95 -20.38
N VAL A 218 -9.44 23.01 -20.16
CA VAL A 218 -8.79 22.94 -18.85
C VAL A 218 -7.77 24.05 -18.64
N SER A 219 -7.91 25.15 -19.42
CA SER A 219 -7.02 26.29 -19.33
C SER A 219 -7.33 27.18 -18.13
N VAL A 220 -6.28 27.64 -17.46
CA VAL A 220 -6.34 28.57 -16.33
C VAL A 220 -5.40 29.72 -16.62
N ASP A 221 -5.93 30.95 -16.60
CA ASP A 221 -5.15 32.15 -16.85
C ASP A 221 -3.96 32.27 -15.90
N GLY A 222 -2.78 32.51 -16.46
CA GLY A 222 -1.53 32.65 -15.71
C GLY A 222 -0.78 31.34 -15.43
N PHE A 223 -1.31 30.19 -15.86
CA PHE A 223 -0.64 28.89 -15.73
C PHE A 223 -0.41 28.23 -17.09
N LYS A 224 0.74 27.57 -17.25
CA LYS A 224 1.02 26.71 -18.41
C LYS A 224 0.41 25.33 -18.18
N ILE A 225 -0.39 24.85 -19.13
CA ILE A 225 -1.01 23.52 -19.07
C ILE A 225 0.01 22.46 -19.47
N ILE A 226 0.08 21.39 -18.69
CA ILE A 226 0.83 20.17 -18.99
C ILE A 226 -0.10 18.98 -18.76
N ARG A 227 -0.27 18.13 -19.78
CA ARG A 227 -1.17 16.97 -19.74
C ARG A 227 -0.40 15.67 -19.74
N GLY A 228 -0.54 14.90 -18.66
CA GLY A 228 0.15 13.62 -18.49
C GLY A 228 -0.46 12.46 -19.26
N ASP A 229 -1.69 12.58 -19.76
CA ASP A 229 -2.36 11.54 -20.53
C ASP A 229 -1.93 11.49 -22.01
N ARG A 230 -1.39 12.60 -22.54
CA ARG A 230 -0.91 12.69 -23.93
C ARG A 230 0.49 12.11 -24.16
N ASP A 231 1.15 11.61 -23.12
CA ASP A 231 2.52 11.08 -23.18
C ASP A 231 2.60 9.68 -22.55
N LEU A 232 1.96 8.72 -23.24
CA LEU A 232 1.81 7.33 -22.81
C LEU A 232 3.12 6.54 -22.78
N GLU A 233 4.17 6.98 -23.50
CA GLU A 233 5.49 6.33 -23.46
C GLU A 233 6.35 6.81 -22.27
N ALA A 234 6.17 8.04 -21.80
CA ALA A 234 6.88 8.56 -20.63
C ALA A 234 6.19 8.23 -19.29
N ALA A 235 4.87 8.03 -19.30
CA ALA A 235 4.04 7.91 -18.10
C ALA A 235 3.83 6.44 -17.65
N GLY A 236 4.91 5.64 -17.55
CA GLY A 236 4.94 4.27 -17.00
C GLY A 236 4.53 4.15 -15.52
N LYS A 237 3.45 4.82 -15.10
CA LYS A 237 2.82 4.75 -13.78
C LYS A 237 1.40 4.23 -13.93
N ARG A 238 1.29 2.91 -14.06
CA ARG A 238 0.14 2.18 -13.50
C ARG A 238 0.68 1.50 -12.25
N SER A 239 0.30 2.05 -11.10
CA SER A 239 0.77 1.74 -9.73
C SER A 239 2.25 2.07 -9.45
N GLY A 240 2.47 2.72 -8.31
CA GLY A 240 3.81 3.16 -7.91
C GLY A 240 4.59 2.05 -7.25
N GLY A 241 5.75 1.70 -7.81
CA GLY A 241 6.72 0.82 -7.12
C GLY A 241 7.56 -0.07 -8.02
N ALA A 242 7.31 -0.14 -9.32
CA ALA A 242 8.03 -1.07 -10.18
C ALA A 242 9.53 -0.71 -10.30
N THR A 243 10.39 -1.67 -9.94
CA THR A 243 11.79 -1.71 -10.34
C THR A 243 11.83 -1.61 -11.87
N SER A 244 12.40 -0.53 -12.41
CA SER A 244 12.52 -0.38 -13.87
C SER A 244 13.40 -1.51 -14.42
N LEU A 245 13.07 -2.05 -15.61
CA LEU A 245 13.88 -3.08 -16.26
C LEU A 245 15.38 -2.72 -16.32
N PRO A 246 15.79 -1.48 -16.66
CA PRO A 246 17.20 -1.10 -16.64
C PRO A 246 17.83 -1.18 -15.24
N ALA A 247 17.12 -0.78 -14.19
CA ALA A 247 17.63 -0.88 -12.82
C ALA A 247 17.81 -2.34 -12.39
N LEU A 248 16.86 -3.22 -12.75
CA LEU A 248 16.97 -4.66 -12.48
C LEU A 248 18.19 -5.25 -13.17
N GLU A 249 18.43 -4.91 -14.45
CA GLU A 249 19.60 -5.36 -15.18
C GLU A 249 20.92 -4.88 -14.57
N LYS A 250 20.98 -3.63 -14.09
CA LYS A 250 22.16 -3.08 -13.41
C LYS A 250 22.48 -3.85 -12.14
N VAL A 251 21.49 -4.08 -11.27
CA VAL A 251 21.68 -4.83 -10.02
C VAL A 251 22.00 -6.30 -10.32
N ASN A 252 21.41 -6.89 -11.38
CA ASN A 252 21.75 -8.25 -11.78
C ASN A 252 23.23 -8.36 -12.21
N ARG A 253 23.68 -7.47 -13.11
CA ARG A 253 25.08 -7.39 -13.55
C ARG A 253 26.04 -7.12 -12.40
N SER A 254 25.56 -6.46 -11.35
CA SER A 254 26.39 -6.19 -10.18
C SER A 254 26.82 -7.46 -9.43
N GLY A 255 26.12 -8.58 -9.62
CA GLY A 255 26.32 -9.84 -8.89
C GLY A 255 25.52 -9.95 -7.58
N LEU A 256 24.92 -8.85 -7.10
CA LEU A 256 24.13 -8.83 -5.86
C LEU A 256 22.88 -9.71 -5.94
N LEU A 257 22.18 -9.72 -7.09
CA LEU A 257 21.03 -10.62 -7.26
C LEU A 257 21.49 -12.08 -7.28
N GLY A 258 22.61 -12.40 -7.94
CA GLY A 258 23.16 -13.76 -7.91
C GLY A 258 23.46 -14.26 -6.50
N GLN A 259 24.00 -13.38 -5.63
CA GLN A 259 24.21 -13.70 -4.21
C GLN A 259 22.87 -13.95 -3.48
N LEU A 260 21.87 -13.09 -3.68
CA LEU A 260 20.54 -13.28 -3.09
C LEU A 260 19.90 -14.60 -3.54
N LEU A 261 20.10 -15.02 -4.79
CA LEU A 261 19.59 -16.31 -5.27
C LEU A 261 20.38 -17.50 -4.69
N SER A 262 21.68 -17.34 -4.44
CA SER A 262 22.46 -18.37 -3.75
C SER A 262 22.07 -18.52 -2.27
N ASP A 263 21.63 -17.43 -1.63
CA ASP A 263 21.15 -17.42 -0.24
C ASP A 263 19.88 -18.28 -0.06
N LEU A 264 19.14 -18.62 -1.12
CA LEU A 264 18.02 -19.59 -1.05
C LEU A 264 18.47 -21.05 -0.90
N HIS A 265 19.75 -21.33 -1.17
CA HIS A 265 20.30 -22.69 -1.17
C HIS A 265 21.18 -22.95 0.06
N THR A 266 21.27 -22.00 0.98
CA THR A 266 22.03 -22.17 2.23
C THR A 266 21.32 -23.13 3.17
N GLU A 267 22.06 -23.77 4.07
CA GLU A 267 21.46 -24.57 5.16
C GLU A 267 20.91 -23.69 6.30
N ASP A 268 21.26 -22.39 6.31
CA ASP A 268 20.75 -21.43 7.28
C ASP A 268 19.36 -20.93 6.88
N ASP A 269 18.37 -21.44 7.60
CA ASP A 269 16.97 -21.07 7.52
C ASP A 269 16.68 -19.57 7.69
N LEU A 270 17.46 -18.83 8.50
CA LEU A 270 17.27 -17.39 8.68
C LEU A 270 17.75 -16.63 7.45
N VAL A 271 18.85 -17.07 6.84
CA VAL A 271 19.35 -16.52 5.57
C VAL A 271 18.33 -16.76 4.46
N GLN A 272 17.78 -17.97 4.39
CA GLN A 272 16.71 -18.30 3.45
C GLN A 272 15.47 -17.43 3.66
N LEU A 273 14.95 -17.33 4.89
CA LEU A 273 13.77 -16.53 5.24
C LEU A 273 13.91 -15.09 4.75
N ASN A 274 15.06 -14.50 5.07
CA ASN A 274 15.30 -13.12 4.70
C ASN A 274 15.51 -12.97 3.16
N ALA A 275 16.08 -13.97 2.48
CA ALA A 275 16.16 -13.99 1.02
C ALA A 275 14.77 -14.06 0.37
N ILE A 276 13.88 -14.93 0.86
CA ILE A 276 12.48 -15.03 0.42
C ILE A 276 11.78 -13.69 0.56
N GLU A 277 11.89 -13.06 1.74
CA GLU A 277 11.28 -11.77 1.98
C GLU A 277 11.77 -10.74 0.95
N MET A 278 13.06 -10.77 0.58
CA MET A 278 13.55 -9.86 -0.46
C MET A 278 13.05 -10.14 -1.87
N LEU A 279 12.83 -11.40 -2.20
CA LEU A 279 12.25 -11.81 -3.47
C LEU A 279 10.77 -11.43 -3.59
N CYS A 280 10.04 -11.31 -2.47
CA CYS A 280 8.69 -10.73 -2.46
C CYS A 280 8.65 -9.30 -3.04
N ALA A 281 9.73 -8.52 -2.96
CA ALA A 281 9.78 -7.20 -3.60
C ALA A 281 9.93 -7.29 -5.12
N LEU A 282 10.65 -8.30 -5.63
CA LEU A 282 10.86 -8.48 -7.06
C LEU A 282 9.59 -8.99 -7.74
N VAL A 283 8.86 -9.90 -7.08
CA VAL A 283 7.64 -10.50 -7.61
C VAL A 283 6.46 -9.52 -7.69
N ASP A 284 6.52 -8.38 -6.99
CA ASP A 284 5.56 -7.26 -7.09
C ASP A 284 5.75 -6.41 -8.38
N SER A 285 6.57 -6.89 -9.33
CA SER A 285 6.80 -6.23 -10.62
C SER A 285 6.82 -7.21 -11.80
N PRO A 286 6.24 -6.87 -12.97
CA PRO A 286 6.23 -7.78 -14.13
C PRO A 286 7.63 -8.20 -14.60
N HIS A 287 8.60 -7.28 -14.60
CA HIS A 287 9.98 -7.58 -15.00
C HIS A 287 10.69 -8.49 -13.99
N GLY A 288 10.41 -8.31 -12.70
CA GLY A 288 10.94 -9.18 -11.65
C GLY A 288 10.38 -10.59 -11.76
N ILE A 289 9.08 -10.76 -12.03
CA ILE A 289 8.47 -12.08 -12.28
C ILE A 289 9.19 -12.81 -13.41
N VAL A 290 9.36 -12.15 -14.58
CA VAL A 290 10.06 -12.74 -15.73
C VAL A 290 11.49 -13.13 -15.40
N PHE A 291 12.21 -12.29 -14.65
CA PHE A 291 13.56 -12.60 -14.18
C PHE A 291 13.58 -13.82 -13.25
N LEU A 292 12.70 -13.86 -12.24
CA LEU A 292 12.63 -14.95 -11.28
C LEU A 292 12.22 -16.28 -11.92
N GLU A 293 11.33 -16.25 -12.92
CA GLU A 293 10.96 -17.44 -13.69
C GLU A 293 12.14 -17.95 -14.52
N LYS A 294 12.88 -17.04 -15.19
CA LYS A 294 14.08 -17.39 -15.97
C LYS A 294 15.18 -18.01 -15.11
N GLU A 295 15.40 -17.48 -13.91
CA GLU A 295 16.41 -17.99 -12.96
C GLU A 295 15.93 -19.23 -12.17
N GLY A 296 14.70 -19.72 -12.43
CA GLY A 296 14.17 -20.94 -11.79
C GLY A 296 13.72 -20.75 -10.33
N VAL A 297 13.63 -19.52 -9.85
CA VAL A 297 13.33 -19.20 -8.45
C VAL A 297 11.91 -19.59 -8.07
N LEU A 298 10.94 -19.41 -8.97
CA LEU A 298 9.53 -19.74 -8.69
C LEU A 298 9.34 -21.22 -8.35
N ARG A 299 10.06 -22.10 -9.05
CA ARG A 299 10.05 -23.54 -8.78
C ARG A 299 10.73 -23.86 -7.45
N LYS A 300 11.88 -23.24 -7.17
CA LYS A 300 12.57 -23.43 -5.87
C LYS A 300 11.70 -22.99 -4.69
N MET A 301 10.96 -21.88 -4.83
CA MET A 301 10.00 -21.43 -3.82
C MET A 301 8.87 -22.43 -3.58
N GLU A 302 8.38 -23.09 -4.62
CA GLU A 302 7.36 -24.15 -4.48
C GLU A 302 7.94 -25.37 -3.75
N GLU A 303 9.14 -25.82 -4.12
CA GLU A 303 9.83 -26.92 -3.45
C GLU A 303 10.00 -26.64 -1.95
N MET A 304 10.47 -25.43 -1.60
CA MET A 304 10.60 -24.99 -0.20
C MET A 304 9.24 -24.90 0.53
N LEU A 305 8.17 -24.52 -0.16
CA LEU A 305 6.82 -24.49 0.43
C LEU A 305 6.34 -25.88 0.79
N VAL A 306 6.53 -26.86 -0.10
CA VAL A 306 6.15 -28.25 0.15
C VAL A 306 6.98 -28.86 1.27
N GLU A 307 8.29 -28.56 1.32
CA GLU A 307 9.18 -28.99 2.39
C GLU A 307 8.77 -28.39 3.75
N ALA A 308 8.52 -27.08 3.81
CA ALA A 308 8.11 -26.37 5.02
C ALA A 308 6.70 -26.78 5.52
N GLU A 309 5.82 -27.20 4.62
CA GLU A 309 4.52 -27.76 4.99
C GLU A 309 4.65 -29.17 5.58
N ALA A 310 5.56 -29.98 5.04
CA ALA A 310 5.79 -31.35 5.48
C ALA A 310 6.59 -31.45 6.78
N ASP A 311 7.53 -30.53 7.02
CA ASP A 311 8.37 -30.49 8.22
C ASP A 311 8.03 -29.29 9.13
N PRO A 312 7.39 -29.51 10.29
CA PRO A 312 7.10 -28.46 11.27
C PRO A 312 8.33 -27.68 11.74
N SER A 313 9.53 -28.26 11.64
CA SER A 313 10.77 -27.57 12.01
C SER A 313 11.04 -26.37 11.10
N GLN A 314 10.63 -26.44 9.83
CA GLN A 314 10.75 -25.38 8.82
C GLN A 314 9.48 -24.55 8.65
N GLY A 315 8.45 -24.79 9.47
CA GLY A 315 7.15 -24.14 9.36
C GLY A 315 7.19 -22.60 9.50
N PHE A 316 8.25 -22.02 10.07
CA PHE A 316 8.43 -20.56 10.14
C PHE A 316 8.74 -19.91 8.78
N LEU A 317 9.14 -20.69 7.76
CA LEU A 317 9.30 -20.20 6.37
C LEU A 317 7.95 -20.04 5.66
N LEU A 318 6.95 -20.83 6.07
CA LEU A 318 5.64 -20.92 5.43
C LEU A 318 4.92 -19.57 5.26
N PRO A 319 4.88 -18.67 6.27
CA PRO A 319 4.27 -17.34 6.11
C PRO A 319 4.83 -16.53 4.94
N GLU A 320 6.16 -16.49 4.79
CA GLU A 320 6.83 -15.68 3.76
C GLU A 320 6.70 -16.34 2.38
N LEU A 321 6.73 -17.68 2.30
CA LEU A 321 6.48 -18.43 1.07
C LEU A 321 5.05 -18.25 0.56
N VAL A 322 4.05 -18.35 1.45
CA VAL A 322 2.64 -18.12 1.09
C VAL A 322 2.44 -16.68 0.64
N LYS A 323 3.04 -15.70 1.33
CA LYS A 323 3.01 -14.29 0.93
C LYS A 323 3.66 -14.05 -0.44
N PHE A 324 4.79 -14.70 -0.75
CA PHE A 324 5.45 -14.61 -2.04
C PHE A 324 4.50 -14.99 -3.19
N PHE A 325 3.88 -16.16 -3.09
CA PHE A 325 2.91 -16.64 -4.08
C PHE A 325 1.60 -15.83 -4.04
N GLY A 326 1.20 -15.32 -2.88
CA GLY A 326 0.08 -14.39 -2.75
C GLY A 326 0.30 -13.07 -3.51
N ILE A 327 1.52 -12.51 -3.51
CA ILE A 327 1.86 -11.34 -4.34
C ILE A 327 1.87 -11.73 -5.83
N LEU A 328 2.48 -12.87 -6.17
CA LEU A 328 2.49 -13.39 -7.55
C LEU A 328 1.06 -13.54 -8.12
N SER A 329 0.11 -13.98 -7.29
CA SER A 329 -1.30 -14.15 -7.66
C SER A 329 -1.97 -12.87 -8.15
N ARG A 330 -1.52 -11.70 -7.68
CA ARG A 330 -2.05 -10.40 -8.10
C ARG A 330 -1.72 -10.08 -9.55
N HIS A 331 -0.63 -10.65 -10.08
CA HIS A 331 -0.17 -10.43 -11.45
C HIS A 331 -0.62 -11.54 -12.40
N GLN A 332 -0.57 -12.80 -11.96
CA GLN A 332 -0.81 -13.98 -12.81
C GLN A 332 -1.70 -15.04 -12.10
N PRO A 333 -2.96 -14.72 -11.77
CA PRO A 333 -3.82 -15.63 -10.98
C PRO A 333 -4.11 -16.95 -11.71
N LYS A 334 -4.23 -16.92 -13.04
CA LYS A 334 -4.46 -18.12 -13.85
C LYS A 334 -3.24 -19.04 -13.88
N GLU A 335 -2.07 -18.51 -14.23
CA GLU A 335 -0.84 -19.31 -14.31
C GLU A 335 -0.48 -19.93 -12.97
N LEU A 336 -0.69 -19.19 -11.88
CA LEU A 336 -0.42 -19.67 -10.52
C LEU A 336 -1.15 -20.98 -10.24
N SER A 337 -2.43 -21.04 -10.59
CA SER A 337 -3.29 -22.18 -10.30
C SER A 337 -3.02 -23.43 -11.14
N GLU A 338 -2.44 -23.24 -12.33
CA GLU A 338 -2.08 -24.33 -13.24
C GLU A 338 -0.67 -24.84 -12.96
N LYS A 339 0.28 -23.94 -12.66
CA LYS A 339 1.69 -24.25 -12.43
C LYS A 339 2.00 -24.66 -10.99
N TYR A 340 1.31 -24.09 -10.00
CA TYR A 340 1.62 -24.23 -8.57
C TYR A 340 0.40 -24.71 -7.75
N PRO A 341 -0.14 -25.92 -8.02
CA PRO A 341 -1.29 -26.45 -7.29
C PRO A 341 -0.96 -26.73 -5.81
N ALA A 342 0.28 -27.11 -5.49
CA ALA A 342 0.71 -27.38 -4.12
C ALA A 342 0.54 -26.14 -3.22
N PHE A 343 0.82 -24.95 -3.76
CA PHE A 343 0.59 -23.70 -3.05
C PHE A 343 -0.88 -23.46 -2.66
N LEU A 344 -1.81 -23.78 -3.56
CA LEU A 344 -3.24 -23.63 -3.26
C LEU A 344 -3.69 -24.66 -2.21
N GLN A 345 -3.19 -25.90 -2.28
CA GLN A 345 -3.46 -26.92 -1.26
C GLN A 345 -2.92 -26.49 0.11
N CYS A 346 -1.70 -25.98 0.17
CA CYS A 346 -1.13 -25.43 1.39
C CYS A 346 -1.99 -24.30 1.97
N CYS A 347 -2.46 -23.36 1.12
CA CYS A 347 -3.38 -22.32 1.58
C CYS A 347 -4.68 -22.90 2.17
N PHE A 348 -5.24 -23.95 1.57
CA PHE A 348 -6.44 -24.62 2.10
C PHE A 348 -6.18 -25.32 3.43
N HIS A 349 -5.06 -26.02 3.59
CA HIS A 349 -4.68 -26.59 4.89
C HIS A 349 -4.48 -25.50 5.96
N LEU A 350 -3.90 -24.36 5.59
CA LEU A 350 -3.72 -23.24 6.53
C LEU A 350 -5.03 -22.56 6.93
N LEU A 351 -6.12 -22.71 6.15
CA LEU A 351 -7.46 -22.30 6.58
C LEU A 351 -7.97 -23.09 7.79
N GLU A 352 -7.41 -24.27 8.06
CA GLU A 352 -7.76 -25.09 9.23
C GLU A 352 -6.83 -24.84 10.43
N SER A 353 -5.79 -24.00 10.25
CA SER A 353 -4.80 -23.72 11.28
C SER A 353 -5.44 -23.11 12.54
N CYS A 354 -4.94 -23.52 13.70
CA CYS A 354 -5.29 -22.90 14.97
C CYS A 354 -4.54 -21.59 15.21
N GLU A 355 -3.49 -21.30 14.42
CA GLU A 355 -2.70 -20.09 14.53
C GLU A 355 -3.32 -18.95 13.70
N THR A 356 -3.70 -17.86 14.38
CA THR A 356 -4.42 -16.75 13.74
C THR A 356 -3.60 -16.00 12.68
N SER A 357 -2.27 -15.93 12.83
CA SER A 357 -1.35 -15.32 11.86
C SER A 357 -1.37 -16.07 10.52
N LEU A 358 -1.18 -17.39 10.56
CA LEU A 358 -1.19 -18.28 9.40
C LEU A 358 -2.55 -18.28 8.71
N LEU A 359 -3.62 -18.34 9.51
CA LEU A 359 -4.99 -18.23 9.02
C LEU A 359 -5.18 -16.93 8.23
N ASN A 360 -4.80 -15.79 8.81
CA ASN A 360 -4.96 -14.48 8.17
C ASN A 360 -4.19 -14.36 6.85
N ILE A 361 -2.97 -14.91 6.78
CA ILE A 361 -2.16 -14.91 5.56
C ILE A 361 -2.81 -15.77 4.48
N ALA A 362 -3.27 -16.99 4.82
CA ALA A 362 -3.95 -17.88 3.89
C ALA A 362 -5.24 -17.25 3.36
N VAL A 363 -6.02 -16.63 4.25
CA VAL A 363 -7.23 -15.89 3.93
C VAL A 363 -6.97 -14.74 2.96
N GLU A 364 -6.00 -13.88 3.26
CA GLU A 364 -5.65 -12.74 2.42
C GLU A 364 -5.20 -13.22 1.03
N THR A 365 -4.42 -14.30 1.02
CA THR A 365 -3.86 -14.92 -0.19
C THR A 365 -4.95 -15.52 -1.10
N ILE A 366 -5.83 -16.34 -0.55
CA ILE A 366 -6.98 -16.90 -1.27
C ILE A 366 -7.89 -15.76 -1.78
N GLY A 367 -8.00 -14.70 -0.98
CA GLY A 367 -8.68 -13.47 -1.36
C GLY A 367 -8.12 -12.80 -2.61
N PHE A 368 -6.79 -12.70 -2.73
CA PHE A 368 -6.15 -12.17 -3.93
C PHE A 368 -6.34 -13.07 -5.14
N VAL A 369 -6.22 -14.39 -4.99
CA VAL A 369 -6.47 -15.35 -6.07
C VAL A 369 -7.93 -15.22 -6.55
N GLY A 370 -8.88 -15.17 -5.61
CA GLY A 370 -10.30 -14.99 -5.86
C GLY A 370 -10.68 -13.65 -6.50
N SER A 371 -9.76 -12.69 -6.59
CA SER A 371 -10.01 -11.37 -7.18
C SER A 371 -10.24 -11.33 -8.68
N SER A 372 -9.98 -12.44 -9.35
CA SER A 372 -10.22 -12.60 -10.79
C SER A 372 -11.19 -13.74 -11.05
N THR A 373 -11.93 -13.69 -12.15
CA THR A 373 -12.80 -14.80 -12.58
C THR A 373 -12.02 -16.09 -12.81
N ASP A 374 -10.82 -15.98 -13.38
CA ASP A 374 -9.95 -17.12 -13.62
C ASP A 374 -9.45 -17.74 -12.32
N GLY A 375 -9.03 -16.91 -11.36
CA GLY A 375 -8.62 -17.40 -10.04
C GLY A 375 -9.76 -18.03 -9.26
N LYS A 376 -11.00 -17.48 -9.33
CA LYS A 376 -12.20 -18.14 -8.76
C LYS A 376 -12.43 -19.53 -9.36
N ARG A 377 -12.39 -19.66 -10.69
CA ARG A 377 -12.53 -20.96 -11.37
C ARG A 377 -11.43 -21.93 -10.96
N ALA A 378 -10.23 -21.41 -10.75
CA ALA A 378 -9.10 -22.25 -10.42
C ALA A 378 -9.12 -22.74 -8.96
N LEU A 379 -9.49 -21.87 -8.01
CA LEU A 379 -9.78 -22.27 -6.64
C LEU A 379 -10.86 -23.36 -6.59
N ASN A 380 -11.91 -23.22 -7.41
CA ASN A 380 -12.97 -24.22 -7.50
C ASN A 380 -12.44 -25.57 -8.01
N LYS A 381 -11.61 -25.55 -9.06
CA LYS A 381 -11.00 -26.74 -9.65
C LYS A 381 -10.08 -27.48 -8.67
N GLN A 382 -9.42 -26.75 -7.78
CA GLN A 382 -8.46 -27.29 -6.82
C GLN A 382 -9.10 -27.75 -5.50
N GLY A 383 -10.43 -27.75 -5.38
CA GLY A 383 -11.12 -28.33 -4.23
C GLY A 383 -11.51 -27.35 -3.13
N MET A 384 -11.61 -26.04 -3.41
CA MET A 384 -12.12 -25.07 -2.42
C MET A 384 -13.52 -25.43 -1.85
N VAL A 385 -14.28 -26.26 -2.58
CA VAL A 385 -15.63 -26.74 -2.24
C VAL A 385 -15.61 -28.04 -1.44
N ASP A 386 -14.47 -28.75 -1.43
CA ASP A 386 -14.32 -30.02 -0.73
C ASP A 386 -14.05 -29.76 0.76
N VAL A 387 -15.15 -29.64 1.49
CA VAL A 387 -15.37 -30.00 2.91
C VAL A 387 -14.72 -29.09 3.97
N ASP A 388 -15.55 -28.57 4.89
CA ASP A 388 -15.22 -27.87 6.14
C ASP A 388 -14.50 -26.50 6.10
N HIS A 389 -13.74 -26.11 5.09
CA HIS A 389 -12.98 -24.84 5.11
C HIS A 389 -13.85 -23.57 5.24
N LEU A 390 -14.94 -23.49 4.47
CA LEU A 390 -15.86 -22.35 4.48
C LEU A 390 -16.75 -22.32 5.74
N ASP A 391 -17.15 -23.48 6.26
CA ASP A 391 -18.00 -23.62 7.45
C ASP A 391 -17.21 -23.46 8.77
N ILE A 392 -15.93 -23.87 8.82
CA ILE A 392 -15.01 -23.55 9.93
C ILE A 392 -14.91 -22.02 10.12
N HIS A 393 -14.88 -21.26 9.02
CA HIS A 393 -14.85 -19.80 9.05
C HIS A 393 -16.18 -19.19 9.49
N GLY A 394 -17.32 -19.66 8.95
CA GLY A 394 -18.64 -19.22 9.41
C GLY A 394 -18.85 -19.43 10.91
N ARG A 395 -18.39 -20.56 11.44
CA ARG A 395 -18.42 -20.87 12.87
C ARG A 395 -17.49 -19.96 13.69
N GLY A 396 -16.31 -19.62 13.18
CA GLY A 396 -15.40 -18.64 13.80
C GLY A 396 -15.94 -17.20 13.84
N ILE A 397 -16.83 -16.84 12.91
CA ILE A 397 -17.53 -15.54 12.87
C ILE A 397 -18.65 -15.46 13.93
N VAL A 398 -19.40 -16.56 14.14
CA VAL A 398 -20.56 -16.61 15.05
C VAL A 398 -20.19 -16.96 16.49
N HIS A 399 -19.19 -17.82 16.67
CA HIS A 399 -18.70 -18.28 17.96
C HIS A 399 -17.17 -18.23 17.98
N PRO A 400 -16.55 -17.13 18.47
CA PRO A 400 -15.12 -17.13 18.76
C PRO A 400 -14.84 -18.31 19.70
N ARG A 401 -14.00 -19.27 19.27
CA ARG A 401 -13.68 -20.46 20.08
C ARG A 401 -13.34 -20.01 21.49
N GLU A 402 -14.05 -20.55 22.49
CA GLU A 402 -13.84 -20.22 23.91
C GLU A 402 -12.45 -20.65 24.36
N ALA A 403 -11.44 -19.82 24.10
CA ALA A 403 -10.11 -19.96 24.63
C ALA A 403 -9.76 -18.67 25.38
N HIS A 404 -10.17 -18.63 26.65
CA HIS A 404 -9.78 -17.68 27.70
C HIS A 404 -10.23 -16.21 27.50
N PRO A 405 -10.76 -15.56 28.55
CA PRO A 405 -11.20 -14.16 28.48
C PRO A 405 -9.96 -13.23 28.47
N GLY A 406 -9.44 -12.94 27.28
CA GLY A 406 -8.39 -11.95 27.03
C GLY A 406 -8.81 -10.92 25.98
N PRO A 407 -8.16 -9.74 25.92
CA PRO A 407 -8.54 -8.64 25.01
C PRO A 407 -8.20 -8.89 23.52
N THR A 408 -7.77 -10.10 23.16
CA THR A 408 -7.24 -10.50 21.85
C THR A 408 -8.28 -11.08 20.88
N ASN A 409 -9.54 -11.25 21.29
CA ASN A 409 -10.60 -11.88 20.46
C ASN A 409 -11.10 -11.02 19.27
N ARG A 410 -10.54 -9.83 19.04
CA ARG A 410 -10.94 -8.92 17.94
C ARG A 410 -10.36 -9.32 16.58
N SER A 411 -9.14 -9.87 16.55
CA SER A 411 -8.45 -10.23 15.30
C SER A 411 -9.00 -11.48 14.62
N GLN A 412 -9.73 -12.34 15.34
CA GLN A 412 -10.34 -13.56 14.77
C GLN A 412 -11.60 -13.26 13.95
N SER A 413 -12.42 -12.29 14.38
CA SER A 413 -13.56 -11.80 13.58
C SER A 413 -13.12 -10.99 12.35
N GLU A 414 -11.96 -10.32 12.43
CA GLU A 414 -11.40 -9.52 11.32
C GLU A 414 -10.89 -10.41 10.17
N GLY A 415 -10.17 -11.50 10.49
CA GLY A 415 -9.69 -12.48 9.51
C GLY A 415 -10.82 -13.17 8.77
N ALA A 416 -11.81 -13.71 9.47
CA ALA A 416 -12.88 -14.49 8.84
C ALA A 416 -13.87 -13.64 8.00
N VAL A 417 -14.11 -12.38 8.40
CA VAL A 417 -14.87 -11.42 7.57
C VAL A 417 -14.06 -10.96 6.35
N SER A 418 -12.73 -10.91 6.46
CA SER A 418 -11.82 -10.65 5.32
C SER A 418 -11.82 -11.79 4.28
N THR A 419 -11.97 -13.05 4.70
CA THR A 419 -12.12 -14.22 3.80
C THR A 419 -13.40 -14.14 2.97
N GLY A 420 -14.53 -13.85 3.63
CA GLY A 420 -15.81 -13.65 2.95
C GLY A 420 -15.81 -12.43 2.03
N MET A 421 -15.14 -11.34 2.45
CA MET A 421 -14.90 -10.17 1.62
C MET A 421 -14.11 -10.53 0.38
N SER A 422 -12.98 -11.21 0.50
CA SER A 422 -12.06 -11.36 -0.63
C SER A 422 -12.41 -12.52 -1.56
N LEU A 423 -13.34 -13.40 -1.23
CA LEU A 423 -13.85 -14.43 -2.15
C LEU A 423 -15.06 -13.94 -2.97
N LEU A 424 -15.92 -13.11 -2.35
CA LEU A 424 -17.16 -12.63 -2.98
C LEU A 424 -17.03 -11.22 -3.57
N SER A 425 -16.18 -10.34 -3.01
CA SER A 425 -16.08 -8.93 -3.43
C SER A 425 -14.90 -8.59 -4.33
N SER A 426 -14.01 -9.54 -4.58
CA SER A 426 -12.73 -9.23 -5.20
C SER A 426 -12.84 -9.29 -6.73
N GLY A 427 -12.60 -8.12 -7.32
CA GLY A 427 -12.75 -7.83 -8.73
C GLY A 427 -14.19 -7.49 -9.07
N LYS A 428 -14.40 -6.28 -9.61
CA LYS A 428 -15.52 -6.06 -10.53
C LYS A 428 -15.43 -7.17 -11.57
N VAL A 429 -16.13 -8.28 -11.38
CA VAL A 429 -16.38 -9.19 -12.49
C VAL A 429 -17.12 -8.31 -13.46
N THR A 430 -16.45 -7.91 -14.54
CA THR A 430 -17.11 -7.05 -15.52
C THR A 430 -18.36 -7.79 -15.95
N LYS A 431 -19.46 -7.07 -16.14
CA LYS A 431 -20.77 -7.66 -16.49
C LYS A 431 -20.68 -8.58 -17.73
N GLU A 432 -19.62 -8.45 -18.51
CA GLU A 432 -19.24 -9.25 -19.69
C GLU A 432 -18.68 -10.65 -19.38
N GLN A 433 -18.23 -10.94 -18.15
CA GLN A 433 -17.56 -12.19 -17.77
C GLN A 433 -18.39 -13.11 -16.86
N LEU A 434 -19.54 -12.67 -16.38
CA LEU A 434 -20.49 -13.49 -15.61
C LEU A 434 -21.25 -14.43 -16.56
N ASN A 435 -20.97 -15.73 -16.46
CA ASN A 435 -21.75 -16.78 -17.11
C ASN A 435 -22.53 -17.60 -16.07
N GLU A 436 -23.53 -18.37 -16.53
CA GLU A 436 -24.40 -19.18 -15.64
C GLU A 436 -23.59 -20.16 -14.76
N ASP A 437 -22.52 -20.74 -15.29
CA ASP A 437 -21.64 -21.64 -14.53
C ASP A 437 -20.96 -20.94 -13.34
N LEU A 438 -20.44 -19.72 -13.56
CA LEU A 438 -19.77 -18.95 -12.51
C LEU A 438 -20.78 -18.48 -11.44
N GLU A 439 -21.98 -18.09 -11.86
CA GLU A 439 -23.07 -17.75 -10.93
C GLU A 439 -23.45 -18.94 -10.04
N GLY A 440 -23.62 -20.13 -10.63
CA GLY A 440 -23.91 -21.36 -9.87
C GLY A 440 -22.80 -21.72 -8.89
N MET A 441 -21.54 -21.59 -9.32
CA MET A 441 -20.37 -21.84 -8.46
C MET A 441 -20.30 -20.86 -7.29
N LEU A 442 -20.47 -19.56 -7.53
CA LEU A 442 -20.46 -18.54 -6.48
C LEU A 442 -21.61 -18.72 -5.48
N GLN A 443 -22.79 -19.10 -5.97
CA GLN A 443 -23.92 -19.43 -5.11
C GLN A 443 -23.60 -20.63 -4.20
N GLN A 444 -23.01 -21.69 -4.74
CA GLN A 444 -22.61 -22.87 -3.96
C GLN A 444 -21.58 -22.51 -2.88
N TRP A 445 -20.56 -21.71 -3.22
CA TRP A 445 -19.58 -21.23 -2.25
C TRP A 445 -20.25 -20.43 -1.13
N PHE A 446 -21.17 -19.54 -1.50
CA PHE A 446 -21.91 -18.72 -0.54
C PHE A 446 -22.74 -19.56 0.43
N GLU A 447 -23.43 -20.59 -0.07
CA GLU A 447 -24.26 -21.49 0.74
C GLU A 447 -23.45 -22.35 1.72
N GLN A 448 -22.16 -22.57 1.44
CA GLN A 448 -21.24 -23.31 2.32
C GLN A 448 -20.58 -22.45 3.40
N VAL A 449 -20.68 -21.11 3.34
CA VAL A 449 -20.07 -20.21 4.33
C VAL A 449 -20.64 -20.44 5.73
N SER A 450 -21.94 -20.73 5.84
CA SER A 450 -22.57 -21.08 7.11
C SER A 450 -23.95 -21.70 6.86
N THR A 451 -24.61 -22.19 7.91
CA THR A 451 -26.00 -22.68 7.81
C THR A 451 -27.01 -21.63 7.34
N LYS A 452 -26.75 -20.34 7.60
CA LYS A 452 -27.62 -19.21 7.23
C LYS A 452 -26.77 -17.98 6.83
N PRO A 453 -26.10 -18.00 5.67
CA PRO A 453 -25.06 -17.04 5.32
C PRO A 453 -25.58 -15.61 5.13
N MET A 454 -26.78 -15.45 4.56
CA MET A 454 -27.42 -14.12 4.48
C MET A 454 -27.76 -13.54 5.86
N ASP A 455 -28.27 -14.34 6.78
CA ASP A 455 -28.62 -13.86 8.12
C ASP A 455 -27.35 -13.46 8.89
N LEU A 456 -26.28 -14.24 8.75
CA LEU A 456 -24.96 -13.92 9.28
C LEU A 456 -24.48 -12.55 8.79
N ILE A 457 -24.43 -12.34 7.46
CA ILE A 457 -23.96 -11.07 6.88
C ILE A 457 -24.82 -9.88 7.33
N LEU A 458 -26.16 -10.03 7.34
CA LEU A 458 -27.05 -8.96 7.79
C LEU A 458 -26.86 -8.66 9.28
N SER A 459 -26.62 -9.66 10.13
CA SER A 459 -26.29 -9.46 11.54
C SER A 459 -24.96 -8.73 11.74
N LEU A 460 -23.98 -8.97 10.87
CA LEU A 460 -22.68 -8.30 10.91
C LEU A 460 -22.80 -6.83 10.47
N CYS A 461 -23.65 -6.54 9.48
CA CYS A 461 -23.95 -5.18 9.05
C CYS A 461 -24.57 -4.33 10.17
N GLN A 462 -25.20 -4.95 11.17
CA GLN A 462 -25.84 -4.26 12.30
C GLN A 462 -24.93 -4.15 13.53
N GLN A 463 -23.67 -4.59 13.45
CA GLN A 463 -22.73 -4.51 14.58
C GLN A 463 -22.32 -3.05 14.86
N PRO A 464 -22.10 -2.69 16.14
CA PRO A 464 -21.74 -1.32 16.50
C PRO A 464 -20.35 -0.91 15.99
N PHE A 465 -19.43 -1.87 15.79
CA PHE A 465 -18.05 -1.62 15.38
C PHE A 465 -17.91 -1.47 13.86
N LEU A 466 -17.32 -0.36 13.40
CA LEU A 466 -17.13 -0.07 11.97
C LEU A 466 -16.23 -1.10 11.28
N GLU A 467 -15.27 -1.64 12.02
CA GLU A 467 -14.30 -2.63 11.57
C GLU A 467 -14.96 -3.96 11.19
N ILE A 468 -16.18 -4.22 11.67
CA ILE A 468 -16.97 -5.41 11.31
C ILE A 468 -18.07 -5.03 10.33
N ARG A 469 -18.80 -3.95 10.64
CA ARG A 469 -19.95 -3.47 9.86
C ARG A 469 -19.58 -3.05 8.44
N CYS A 470 -18.52 -2.27 8.24
CA CYS A 470 -18.14 -1.78 6.90
C CYS A 470 -17.69 -2.91 5.96
N PRO A 471 -16.86 -3.86 6.42
CA PRO A 471 -16.60 -5.10 5.70
C PRO A 471 -17.86 -5.89 5.31
N ALA A 472 -18.78 -6.10 6.25
CA ALA A 472 -20.03 -6.81 5.99
C ALA A 472 -20.90 -6.09 4.94
N LEU A 473 -20.97 -4.76 5.00
CA LEU A 473 -21.63 -3.95 3.98
C LEU A 473 -20.94 -4.08 2.61
N SER A 474 -19.62 -4.21 2.56
CA SER A 474 -18.89 -4.45 1.31
C SER A 474 -19.22 -5.83 0.70
N ILE A 475 -19.39 -6.87 1.53
CA ILE A 475 -19.87 -8.18 1.06
C ILE A 475 -21.29 -8.05 0.51
N LEU A 476 -22.17 -7.40 1.27
CA LEU A 476 -23.55 -7.17 0.86
C LEU A 476 -23.63 -6.37 -0.46
N GLN A 477 -22.74 -5.39 -0.65
CA GLN A 477 -22.62 -4.65 -1.90
C GLN A 477 -22.29 -5.57 -3.07
N ALA A 478 -21.30 -6.46 -2.92
CA ALA A 478 -20.92 -7.41 -3.97
C ALA A 478 -22.06 -8.39 -4.30
N LEU A 479 -22.80 -8.83 -3.28
CA LEU A 479 -23.98 -9.69 -3.46
C LEU A 479 -25.11 -9.01 -4.26
N CYS A 480 -25.18 -7.68 -4.29
CA CYS A 480 -26.25 -6.96 -4.99
C CYS A 480 -26.23 -7.19 -6.50
N ASP A 481 -25.13 -7.59 -7.12
CA ASP A 481 -25.08 -7.86 -8.56
C ASP A 481 -25.67 -9.23 -8.94
N HIS A 482 -25.87 -10.13 -7.98
CA HIS A 482 -26.28 -11.52 -8.21
C HIS A 482 -27.79 -11.74 -8.06
N LYS A 483 -28.44 -12.37 -9.06
CA LYS A 483 -29.90 -12.62 -9.06
C LYS A 483 -30.35 -13.50 -7.88
N TRP A 484 -29.61 -14.57 -7.59
CA TRP A 484 -29.93 -15.49 -6.48
C TRP A 484 -29.81 -14.76 -5.13
N ALA A 485 -28.81 -13.91 -4.96
CA ALA A 485 -28.58 -13.16 -3.73
C ALA A 485 -29.66 -12.10 -3.49
N GLN A 486 -30.02 -11.33 -4.52
CA GLN A 486 -31.12 -10.37 -4.46
C GLN A 486 -32.45 -11.04 -4.06
N THR A 487 -32.72 -12.23 -4.60
CA THR A 487 -33.92 -13.01 -4.25
C THR A 487 -33.90 -13.42 -2.77
N GLN A 488 -32.75 -13.87 -2.26
CA GLN A 488 -32.62 -14.19 -0.84
C GLN A 488 -32.78 -12.95 0.05
N LEU A 489 -32.23 -11.79 -0.34
CA LEU A 489 -32.36 -10.53 0.38
C LEU A 489 -33.80 -10.03 0.44
N LEU A 490 -34.54 -10.12 -0.66
CA LEU A 490 -35.97 -9.76 -0.71
C LEU A 490 -36.79 -10.57 0.30
N ASN A 491 -36.45 -11.85 0.48
CA ASN A 491 -37.15 -12.74 1.40
C ASN A 491 -36.79 -12.51 2.88
N ARG A 492 -35.89 -11.56 3.20
CA ARG A 492 -35.52 -11.24 4.59
C ARG A 492 -36.38 -10.09 5.13
N PRO A 493 -37.13 -10.31 6.22
CA PRO A 493 -38.01 -9.30 6.77
C PRO A 493 -37.19 -8.11 7.29
N GLY A 494 -37.65 -6.89 7.02
CA GLY A 494 -36.99 -5.67 7.50
C GLY A 494 -35.76 -5.23 6.68
N PHE A 495 -35.30 -6.02 5.69
CA PHE A 495 -34.13 -5.67 4.90
C PHE A 495 -34.32 -4.38 4.10
N GLN A 496 -35.50 -4.21 3.49
CA GLN A 496 -35.81 -3.05 2.66
C GLN A 496 -35.86 -1.76 3.48
N GLU A 497 -36.49 -1.84 4.65
CA GLU A 497 -36.58 -0.75 5.61
C GLU A 497 -35.20 -0.41 6.16
N TYR A 498 -34.44 -1.43 6.60
CA TYR A 498 -33.07 -1.27 7.06
C TYR A 498 -32.23 -0.54 6.01
N LEU A 499 -32.28 -0.95 4.75
CA LEU A 499 -31.42 -0.40 3.70
C LEU A 499 -31.73 1.09 3.39
N LEU A 500 -33.01 1.49 3.43
CA LEU A 500 -33.42 2.87 3.18
C LEU A 500 -33.39 3.79 4.41
N ASP A 501 -33.34 3.22 5.62
CA ASP A 501 -33.29 3.99 6.86
C ASP A 501 -31.92 4.66 7.05
N ARG A 502 -31.86 5.97 6.87
CA ARG A 502 -30.64 6.76 7.04
C ARG A 502 -30.17 6.87 8.50
N SER A 503 -31.02 6.52 9.46
CA SER A 503 -30.71 6.64 10.89
C SER A 503 -29.81 5.51 11.41
N THR A 504 -29.67 4.39 10.68
CA THR A 504 -28.85 3.25 11.14
C THR A 504 -27.35 3.47 11.00
N GLU A 505 -26.92 4.54 10.33
CA GLU A 505 -25.50 4.87 10.10
C GLU A 505 -25.21 6.28 10.61
N HIS A 506 -24.29 6.41 11.56
CA HIS A 506 -23.97 7.70 12.18
C HIS A 506 -22.63 8.25 11.66
N GLU A 507 -21.65 7.37 11.48
CA GLU A 507 -20.29 7.72 11.09
C GLU A 507 -20.14 7.88 9.58
N LYS A 508 -19.17 8.71 9.17
CA LYS A 508 -18.93 9.02 7.76
C LYS A 508 -18.71 7.77 6.91
N ILE A 509 -17.82 6.88 7.36
CA ILE A 509 -17.42 5.67 6.61
C ILE A 509 -18.59 4.70 6.50
N GLY A 510 -19.34 4.48 7.59
CA GLY A 510 -20.53 3.63 7.58
C GLY A 510 -21.61 4.13 6.61
N LYS A 511 -21.87 5.46 6.60
CA LYS A 511 -22.77 6.09 5.62
C LYS A 511 -22.33 5.87 4.18
N GLU A 512 -21.03 6.03 3.90
CA GLU A 512 -20.44 5.80 2.57
C GLU A 512 -20.56 4.32 2.15
N SER A 513 -20.27 3.38 3.06
CA SER A 513 -20.39 1.93 2.82
C SER A 513 -21.84 1.52 2.54
N LYS A 514 -22.80 1.97 3.37
CA LYS A 514 -24.22 1.66 3.15
C LYS A 514 -24.74 2.28 1.85
N TYR A 515 -24.36 3.52 1.56
CA TYR A 515 -24.68 4.15 0.29
C TYR A 515 -24.15 3.34 -0.91
N ALA A 516 -22.96 2.74 -0.81
CA ALA A 516 -22.42 1.89 -1.86
C ALA A 516 -23.29 0.64 -2.11
N VAL A 517 -23.84 0.02 -1.07
CA VAL A 517 -24.82 -1.08 -1.18
C VAL A 517 -26.08 -0.61 -1.92
N VAL A 518 -26.68 0.51 -1.47
CA VAL A 518 -27.89 1.06 -2.09
C VAL A 518 -27.65 1.37 -3.57
N LYS A 519 -26.49 1.96 -3.88
CA LYS A 519 -26.08 2.29 -5.23
C LYS A 519 -25.91 1.04 -6.10
N ALA A 520 -25.21 0.01 -5.59
CA ALA A 520 -25.04 -1.26 -6.30
C ALA A 520 -26.40 -1.88 -6.65
N LEU A 521 -27.34 -1.92 -5.69
CA LEU A 521 -28.68 -2.43 -5.94
C LEU A 521 -29.48 -1.55 -6.92
N ALA A 522 -29.33 -0.23 -6.88
CA ALA A 522 -30.00 0.67 -7.83
C ALA A 522 -29.50 0.56 -9.29
N GLU A 523 -28.24 0.15 -9.47
CA GLU A 523 -27.54 0.01 -10.75
C GLU A 523 -27.56 -1.43 -11.30
N ALA A 524 -27.94 -2.41 -10.49
CA ALA A 524 -28.04 -3.81 -10.89
C ALA A 524 -29.24 -4.06 -11.83
N TYR A 525 -29.01 -4.88 -12.86
CA TYR A 525 -29.98 -5.07 -13.96
C TYR A 525 -31.27 -5.79 -13.49
N HIS A 526 -31.13 -6.76 -12.58
CA HIS A 526 -32.25 -7.59 -12.13
C HIS A 526 -33.09 -6.97 -11.01
N THR A 527 -32.68 -5.83 -10.42
CA THR A 527 -33.36 -5.26 -9.24
C THR A 527 -34.79 -4.83 -9.51
N GLY A 528 -35.07 -4.28 -10.70
CA GLY A 528 -36.43 -3.90 -11.07
C GLY A 528 -37.37 -5.10 -11.25
N GLU A 529 -36.84 -6.25 -11.67
CA GLU A 529 -37.56 -7.52 -11.79
C GLU A 529 -37.84 -8.13 -10.41
N ILE A 530 -36.83 -8.14 -9.53
CA ILE A 530 -36.88 -8.84 -8.24
C ILE A 530 -37.62 -8.02 -7.17
N PHE A 531 -37.17 -6.78 -6.91
CA PHE A 531 -37.75 -5.92 -5.86
C PHE A 531 -38.94 -5.08 -6.35
N GLY A 532 -39.21 -5.09 -7.66
CA GLY A 532 -40.23 -4.30 -8.30
C GLY A 532 -39.83 -2.84 -8.56
N ARG A 533 -40.44 -2.25 -9.60
CA ARG A 533 -40.19 -0.86 -10.02
C ARG A 533 -40.39 0.18 -8.90
N PRO A 534 -41.42 0.09 -8.03
CA PRO A 534 -41.61 1.09 -6.98
C PRO A 534 -40.44 1.16 -5.99
N TYR A 535 -39.87 0.01 -5.62
CA TYR A 535 -38.71 -0.02 -4.72
C TYR A 535 -37.44 0.48 -5.42
N LEU A 536 -37.22 0.10 -6.68
CA LEU A 536 -36.10 0.61 -7.48
C LEU A 536 -36.10 2.14 -7.58
N LEU A 537 -37.26 2.78 -7.70
CA LEU A 537 -37.36 4.24 -7.69
C LEU A 537 -36.91 4.85 -6.35
N LYS A 538 -37.29 4.23 -5.22
CA LYS A 538 -36.82 4.67 -3.88
C LYS A 538 -35.31 4.54 -3.73
N LEU A 539 -34.72 3.44 -4.23
CA LEU A 539 -33.26 3.27 -4.24
C LEU A 539 -32.57 4.36 -5.05
N ARG A 540 -33.08 4.66 -6.25
CA ARG A 540 -32.54 5.73 -7.11
C ARG A 540 -32.67 7.12 -6.50
N GLU A 541 -33.77 7.39 -5.80
CA GLU A 541 -33.95 8.59 -5.00
C GLU A 541 -32.91 8.69 -3.89
N TYR A 542 -32.71 7.62 -3.12
CA TYR A 542 -31.68 7.56 -2.09
C TYR A 542 -30.27 7.86 -2.65
N VAL A 543 -29.95 7.28 -3.81
CA VAL A 543 -28.68 7.51 -4.52
C VAL A 543 -28.54 8.96 -4.97
N ARG A 544 -29.60 9.54 -5.56
CA ARG A 544 -29.63 10.94 -6.00
C ARG A 544 -29.38 11.91 -4.85
N ASP A 545 -29.98 11.64 -3.69
CA ASP A 545 -29.85 12.49 -2.51
C ASP A 545 -28.44 12.41 -1.91
N GLY A 546 -27.71 11.30 -2.15
CA GLY A 546 -26.34 11.11 -1.71
C GLY A 546 -26.19 10.53 -0.29
N PRO A 547 -24.96 10.18 0.13
CA PRO A 547 -24.69 9.46 1.39
C PRO A 547 -24.94 10.29 2.65
N PHE A 548 -24.86 11.62 2.57
CA PHE A 548 -24.95 12.52 3.74
C PHE A 548 -26.26 13.30 3.82
N TYR A 549 -27.24 13.00 2.96
CA TYR A 549 -28.53 13.67 2.99
C TYR A 549 -29.26 13.40 4.31
N VAL A 550 -29.84 14.47 4.86
CA VAL A 550 -30.69 14.43 6.05
C VAL A 550 -32.04 14.97 5.65
N GLN A 551 -33.09 14.18 5.84
CA GLN A 551 -34.44 14.61 5.56
C GLN A 551 -34.86 15.64 6.63
N THR A 552 -35.12 16.88 6.21
CA THR A 552 -35.70 17.90 7.09
C THR A 552 -37.13 17.48 7.46
N GLN A 553 -37.31 16.92 8.64
CA GLN A 553 -38.64 16.78 9.22
C GLN A 553 -39.15 18.18 9.59
N SER A 554 -40.26 18.60 9.00
CA SER A 554 -41.01 19.76 9.46
C SER A 554 -41.72 19.33 10.75
N GLU A 555 -41.15 19.64 11.92
CA GLU A 555 -41.92 19.55 13.15
C GLU A 555 -43.04 20.60 13.07
N VAL A 556 -44.26 20.15 12.75
CA VAL A 556 -45.45 20.96 12.95
C VAL A 556 -45.69 21.00 14.45
N VAL A 557 -45.24 22.08 15.09
CA VAL A 557 -45.65 22.43 16.45
C VAL A 557 -47.16 22.62 16.42
N VAL A 558 -47.91 21.61 16.88
CA VAL A 558 -49.33 21.77 17.19
C VAL A 558 -49.39 22.54 18.50
N GLU A 559 -49.55 23.86 18.42
CA GLU A 559 -49.93 24.66 19.59
C GLU A 559 -51.27 24.14 20.11
N GLY A 560 -51.24 23.51 21.29
CA GLY A 560 -52.44 23.14 22.01
C GLY A 560 -53.21 24.40 22.41
N ASN A 561 -54.41 24.57 21.83
CA ASN A 561 -55.36 25.58 22.27
C ASN A 561 -55.72 25.34 23.74
N ARG A 562 -55.55 26.40 24.54
CA ARG A 562 -56.07 26.51 25.91
C ARG A 562 -57.59 26.60 25.93
#